data_AF-A0A1C9HP92-F1
#
_entry.id   AF-A0A1C9HP92-F1
#
_cell.length_a   1.000
_cell.length_b   1.000
_cell.length_c   1.000
_cell.angle_alpha   90.00
_cell.angle_beta   90.00
_cell.angle_gamma   90.00
#
_symmetry.space_group_name_H-M   'P 1'
#
loop_
_entity.id
_entity.type
_entity.pdbx_description
1 polymer ?
#
loop_
_entity_poly.entity_id
_entity_poly.type
_entity_poly.pdbx_seq_one_letter_code
_entity_poly.pdbx_strand_id
1 'polypeptide(L)'
;MRIAYVFLGAFLAIAQSAYAEVASPPVLAPLKRQAQAAELSAQFLSRYSYKPVPLDDALSARIMDGFIKSLDPDRMLFLQADIDRFMSDRNEIDDAIERKDLKIPFAIFNAY
;
A
#
# COMPACT_ATOMS: atom_id res chain seq x y z
N MET A 1 2.73 41.08 44.52
CA MET A 1 2.90 39.72 43.97
C MET A 1 2.07 39.43 42.71
N ARG A 2 1.60 40.44 41.94
CA ARG A 2 0.80 40.21 40.71
C ARG A 2 1.60 40.29 39.40
N ILE A 3 2.79 40.89 39.43
CA ILE A 3 3.64 41.14 38.25
C ILE A 3 4.34 39.85 37.77
N ALA A 4 4.69 38.93 38.68
CA ALA A 4 5.35 37.67 38.33
C ALA A 4 4.49 36.77 37.43
N TYR A 5 3.17 36.77 37.62
CA TYR A 5 2.24 35.97 36.81
C TYR A 5 2.02 36.54 35.42
N VAL A 6 2.15 37.86 35.24
CA VAL A 6 2.05 38.52 33.93
C VAL A 6 3.26 38.16 33.06
N PHE A 7 4.46 38.15 33.64
CA PHE A 7 5.67 37.70 32.95
C PHE A 7 5.65 36.21 32.63
N LEU A 8 5.12 35.36 33.52
CA LEU A 8 4.97 33.92 33.28
C LEU A 8 3.95 33.62 32.17
N GLY A 9 2.82 34.34 32.13
CA GLY A 9 1.82 34.21 31.08
C GLY A 9 2.30 34.68 29.71
N ALA A 10 3.09 35.75 29.66
CA ALA A 10 3.72 36.23 28.43
C ALA A 10 4.75 35.24 27.88
N PHE A 11 5.48 34.51 28.74
CA PHE A 11 6.46 33.51 28.32
C PHE A 11 5.80 32.25 27.72
N LEU A 12 4.66 31.81 28.26
CA LEU A 12 3.88 30.69 27.72
C LEU A 12 3.23 30.99 26.36
N ALA A 13 2.92 32.25 26.06
CA ALA A 13 2.33 32.66 24.79
C ALA A 13 3.33 32.68 23.61
N ILE A 14 4.64 32.67 23.89
CA ILE A 14 5.71 32.75 22.89
C ILE A 14 6.46 31.40 22.78
N ALA A 15 6.09 30.41 23.58
CA ALA A 15 6.68 29.07 23.51
C ALA A 15 6.34 28.41 22.18
N GLN A 16 7.29 28.42 21.25
CA GLN A 16 7.17 27.68 19.99
C GLN A 16 7.10 26.19 20.32
N SER A 17 6.02 25.54 19.90
CA SER A 17 5.87 24.09 19.95
C SER A 17 6.97 23.46 19.10
N ALA A 18 7.81 22.65 19.73
CA ALA A 18 8.79 21.82 19.02
C ALA A 18 8.04 20.71 18.28
N TYR A 19 7.72 20.94 17.00
CA TYR A 19 7.29 19.89 16.11
C TYR A 19 8.52 19.14 15.62
N ALA A 20 8.55 17.83 15.84
CA ALA A 20 9.49 16.97 15.14
C ALA A 20 9.06 16.92 13.67
N GLU A 21 9.95 17.32 12.76
CA GLU A 21 9.74 17.12 11.33
C GLU A 21 9.89 15.63 11.05
N VAL A 22 8.76 14.92 11.06
CA VAL A 22 8.70 13.51 10.68
C VAL A 22 8.79 13.47 9.16
N ALA A 23 9.95 13.08 8.64
CA ALA A 23 10.12 12.84 7.22
C ALA A 23 9.10 11.79 6.75
N SER A 24 8.48 12.03 5.58
CA SER A 24 7.59 11.05 4.99
C SER A 24 8.33 9.74 4.72
N PRO A 25 7.66 8.58 4.91
CA PRO A 25 8.27 7.30 4.60
C PRO A 25 8.68 7.25 3.12
N PRO A 26 9.76 6.53 2.77
CA PRO A 26 10.19 6.41 1.39
C PRO A 26 9.15 5.65 0.57
N VAL A 27 8.88 6.13 -0.65
CA VAL A 27 8.02 5.43 -1.60
C VAL A 27 8.74 4.15 -2.06
N LEU A 28 8.10 3.01 -1.86
CA LEU A 28 8.64 1.72 -2.22
C LEU A 28 8.53 1.48 -3.73
N ALA A 29 9.58 0.91 -4.31
CA ALA A 29 9.60 0.49 -5.70
C ALA A 29 9.98 -1.00 -5.81
N PRO A 30 9.42 -1.74 -6.77
CA PRO A 30 9.72 -3.16 -6.92
C PRO A 30 11.16 -3.40 -7.37
N LEU A 31 11.80 -4.39 -6.75
CA LEU A 31 13.10 -4.88 -7.20
C LEU A 31 12.92 -5.82 -8.40
N LYS A 32 13.87 -5.79 -9.34
CA LYS A 32 13.88 -6.71 -10.50
C LYS A 32 13.72 -8.19 -10.10
N ARG A 33 14.36 -8.60 -8.99
CA ARG A 33 14.27 -9.98 -8.48
C ARG A 33 12.86 -10.34 -7.98
N GLN A 34 12.11 -9.39 -7.44
CA GLN A 34 10.72 -9.62 -6.99
C GLN A 34 9.79 -9.83 -8.17
N ALA A 35 9.95 -9.04 -9.24
CA ALA A 35 9.17 -9.22 -10.47
C ALA A 35 9.47 -10.57 -11.15
N GLN A 36 10.74 -10.98 -11.18
CA GLN A 36 11.13 -12.32 -11.64
C GLN A 36 10.56 -13.43 -10.76
N ALA A 37 10.57 -13.26 -9.45
CA ALA A 37 9.99 -14.23 -8.52
C ALA A 37 8.48 -14.38 -8.75
N ALA A 38 7.75 -13.28 -8.94
CA ALA A 38 6.32 -13.30 -9.22
C ALA A 38 5.98 -14.07 -10.50
N GLU A 39 6.68 -13.79 -11.61
CA GLU A 39 6.51 -14.53 -12.87
C GLU A 39 6.80 -16.04 -12.68
N LEU A 40 7.92 -16.39 -12.04
CA LEU A 40 8.30 -17.78 -11.81
C LEU A 40 7.28 -18.51 -10.92
N SER A 41 6.79 -17.84 -9.88
CA SER A 41 5.74 -18.38 -9.01
C SER A 41 4.44 -18.62 -9.78
N ALA A 42 4.01 -17.69 -10.61
CA ALA A 42 2.84 -17.84 -11.47
C ALA A 42 2.98 -19.02 -12.44
N GLN A 43 4.12 -19.13 -13.13
CA GLN A 43 4.40 -20.24 -14.04
C GLN A 43 4.42 -21.59 -13.30
N PHE A 44 5.02 -21.62 -12.11
CA PHE A 44 5.11 -22.83 -11.31
C PHE A 44 3.72 -23.28 -10.84
N LEU A 45 2.91 -22.39 -10.28
CA LEU A 45 1.56 -22.70 -9.82
C LEU A 45 0.65 -23.11 -10.97
N SER A 46 0.77 -22.47 -12.13
CA SER A 46 -0.04 -22.80 -13.31
C SER A 46 0.27 -24.19 -13.88
N ARG A 47 1.51 -24.69 -13.71
CA ARG A 47 1.95 -25.97 -14.29
C ARG A 47 1.96 -27.13 -13.31
N TYR A 48 2.31 -26.88 -12.06
CA TYR A 48 2.64 -27.92 -11.09
C TYR A 48 1.70 -27.96 -9.88
N SER A 49 0.73 -27.05 -9.76
CA SER A 49 -0.27 -27.16 -8.69
C SER A 49 -1.18 -28.37 -8.90
N TYR A 50 -1.65 -28.95 -7.79
CA TYR A 50 -2.58 -30.10 -7.82
C TYR A 50 -3.87 -29.79 -8.60
N LYS A 51 -4.34 -28.54 -8.51
CA LYS A 51 -5.45 -28.02 -9.28
C LYS A 51 -4.99 -26.76 -10.01
N PRO A 52 -4.47 -26.89 -11.24
CA PRO A 52 -4.11 -25.75 -12.07
C PRO A 52 -5.32 -24.83 -12.25
N VAL A 53 -5.12 -23.56 -11.95
CA VAL A 53 -6.08 -22.48 -12.21
C VAL A 53 -5.41 -21.55 -13.21
N PRO A 54 -6.07 -21.19 -14.33
CA PRO A 54 -5.52 -20.21 -15.25
C PRO A 54 -5.31 -18.88 -14.52
N LEU A 55 -4.17 -18.24 -14.79
CA LEU A 55 -3.94 -16.86 -14.38
C LEU A 55 -4.61 -15.98 -15.44
N ASP A 56 -5.85 -15.59 -15.16
CA ASP A 56 -6.73 -14.81 -16.05
C ASP A 56 -7.40 -13.67 -15.26
N ASP A 57 -8.17 -12.80 -15.93
CA ASP A 57 -8.96 -11.71 -15.34
C ASP A 57 -9.75 -12.15 -14.09
N ALA A 58 -10.32 -13.35 -14.10
CA ALA A 58 -11.14 -13.85 -13.01
C ALA A 58 -10.31 -14.24 -11.78
N LEU A 59 -9.08 -14.72 -11.97
CA LEU A 59 -8.12 -14.91 -10.90
C LEU A 59 -7.50 -13.59 -10.44
N SER A 60 -7.15 -12.68 -11.36
CA SER A 60 -6.66 -11.32 -11.08
C SER A 60 -7.59 -10.59 -10.12
N ALA A 61 -8.87 -10.60 -10.45
CA ALA A 61 -9.97 -10.13 -9.63
C ALA A 61 -9.94 -10.63 -8.18
N ARG A 62 -9.74 -11.95 -8.00
CA ARG A 62 -9.71 -12.57 -6.67
C ARG A 62 -8.42 -12.25 -5.91
N ILE A 63 -7.29 -12.16 -6.63
CA ILE A 63 -6.01 -11.76 -6.05
C ILE A 63 -6.11 -10.32 -5.55
N MET A 64 -6.70 -9.41 -6.32
CA MET A 64 -6.91 -8.02 -5.93
C MET A 64 -7.75 -7.94 -4.64
N ASP A 65 -8.92 -8.57 -4.64
CA ASP A 65 -9.81 -8.57 -3.47
C ASP A 65 -9.11 -9.15 -2.23
N GLY A 66 -8.37 -10.25 -2.41
CA GLY A 66 -7.60 -10.89 -1.35
C GLY A 66 -6.45 -10.03 -0.83
N PHE A 67 -5.75 -9.33 -1.71
CA PHE A 67 -4.63 -8.47 -1.36
C PHE A 67 -5.09 -7.27 -0.54
N ILE A 68 -6.12 -6.54 -1.00
CA ILE A 68 -6.71 -5.41 -0.27
C ILE A 68 -7.19 -5.88 1.12
N LYS A 69 -7.91 -7.01 1.17
CA LYS A 69 -8.39 -7.59 2.45
C LYS A 69 -7.24 -8.00 3.38
N SER A 70 -6.10 -8.44 2.84
CA SER A 70 -4.93 -8.81 3.65
C SER A 70 -4.24 -7.61 4.28
N LEU A 71 -4.32 -6.45 3.63
CA LEU A 71 -3.77 -5.19 4.13
C LEU A 71 -4.71 -4.56 5.16
N ASP A 72 -6.01 -4.49 4.85
CA ASP A 72 -7.01 -3.83 5.70
C ASP A 72 -8.23 -4.74 5.95
N PRO A 73 -8.10 -5.76 6.82
CA PRO A 73 -9.18 -6.72 7.07
C PRO A 73 -10.40 -6.08 7.77
N ASP A 74 -10.16 -5.10 8.64
CA ASP A 74 -11.19 -4.39 9.41
C ASP A 74 -11.73 -3.14 8.71
N ARG A 75 -11.18 -2.80 7.53
CA ARG A 75 -11.57 -1.64 6.70
C ARG A 75 -11.43 -0.30 7.43
N MET A 76 -10.33 -0.13 8.16
CA MET A 76 -10.07 1.04 8.99
C MET A 76 -9.04 2.00 8.37
N LEU A 77 -8.35 1.60 7.31
CA LEU A 77 -7.19 2.32 6.78
C LEU A 77 -7.49 2.96 5.42
N PHE A 78 -8.08 2.20 4.48
CA PHE A 78 -8.36 2.72 3.14
C PHE A 78 -9.66 3.51 3.07
N LEU A 79 -9.65 4.62 2.32
CA LEU A 79 -10.87 5.33 1.96
C LEU A 79 -11.58 4.62 0.79
N GLN A 80 -12.88 4.83 0.65
CA GLN A 80 -13.62 4.30 -0.49
C GLN A 80 -13.04 4.77 -1.84
N ALA A 81 -12.57 6.01 -1.91
CA ALA A 81 -11.92 6.54 -3.12
C ALA A 81 -10.61 5.81 -3.47
N ASP A 82 -9.86 5.34 -2.46
CA ASP A 82 -8.65 4.54 -2.68
C ASP A 82 -9.03 3.17 -3.24
N ILE A 83 -10.04 2.52 -2.64
CA ILE A 83 -10.57 1.25 -3.14
C ILE A 83 -11.06 1.38 -4.58
N ASP A 84 -11.84 2.41 -4.89
CA ASP A 84 -12.37 2.63 -6.25
C ASP A 84 -11.22 2.82 -7.26
N ARG A 85 -10.14 3.48 -6.85
CA ARG A 85 -8.92 3.62 -7.66
C ARG A 85 -8.19 2.31 -7.84
N PHE A 86 -8.04 1.49 -6.80
CA PHE A 86 -7.36 0.19 -6.91
C PHE A 86 -8.14 -0.77 -7.81
N MET A 87 -9.47 -0.69 -7.76
CA MET A 87 -10.36 -1.58 -8.50
C MET A 87 -10.44 -1.26 -10.00
N SER A 88 -9.87 -0.13 -10.47
CA SER A 88 -9.75 0.14 -11.92
C SER A 88 -8.85 -0.89 -12.62
N ASP A 89 -7.83 -1.38 -11.90
CA ASP A 89 -6.81 -2.29 -12.44
C ASP A 89 -7.06 -3.74 -11.96
N ARG A 90 -8.28 -4.03 -11.49
CA ARG A 90 -8.64 -5.31 -10.84
C ARG A 90 -8.38 -6.53 -11.70
N ASN A 91 -8.53 -6.40 -13.01
CA ASN A 91 -8.38 -7.51 -13.96
C ASN A 91 -6.97 -7.57 -14.57
N GLU A 92 -6.05 -6.67 -14.22
CA GLU A 92 -4.77 -6.49 -14.92
C GLU A 92 -3.60 -7.21 -14.25
N ILE A 93 -3.83 -7.93 -13.14
CA ILE A 93 -2.76 -8.51 -12.32
C ILE A 93 -2.02 -9.64 -13.03
N ASP A 94 -2.74 -10.52 -13.71
CA ASP A 94 -2.22 -11.60 -14.57
C ASP A 94 -1.26 -11.03 -15.62
N ASP A 95 -1.78 -10.10 -16.39
CA ASP A 95 -1.11 -9.38 -17.45
C ASP A 95 0.15 -8.65 -16.94
N ALA A 96 0.04 -8.03 -15.76
CA ALA A 96 1.16 -7.36 -15.09
C ALA A 96 2.23 -8.34 -14.61
N ILE A 97 1.85 -9.51 -14.08
CA ILE A 97 2.78 -10.56 -13.67
C ILE A 97 3.55 -11.11 -14.88
N GLU A 98 2.87 -11.39 -15.98
CA GLU A 98 3.52 -11.83 -17.23
C GLU A 98 4.53 -10.80 -17.75
N ARG A 99 4.18 -9.52 -17.66
CA ARG A 99 5.06 -8.40 -18.06
C ARG A 99 6.13 -8.04 -17.02
N LYS A 100 6.20 -8.72 -15.87
CA LYS A 100 7.10 -8.38 -14.73
C LYS A 100 6.88 -6.96 -14.21
N ASP A 101 5.66 -6.46 -14.30
CA ASP A 101 5.27 -5.16 -13.78
C ASP A 101 4.56 -5.36 -12.43
N LEU A 102 5.20 -4.90 -11.35
CA LEU A 102 4.63 -4.96 -9.99
C LEU A 102 4.11 -3.60 -9.51
N LYS A 103 3.86 -2.65 -10.41
CA LYS A 103 3.35 -1.32 -10.02
C LYS A 103 2.04 -1.38 -9.26
N ILE A 104 1.09 -2.22 -9.69
CA ILE A 104 -0.24 -2.34 -9.05
C ILE A 104 -0.12 -2.64 -7.55
N PRO A 105 0.48 -3.77 -7.11
CA PRO A 105 0.57 -4.09 -5.69
C PRO A 105 1.43 -3.08 -4.89
N PHE A 106 2.47 -2.49 -5.49
CA PHE A 106 3.28 -1.47 -4.82
C PHE A 106 2.55 -0.12 -4.69
N ALA A 107 1.74 0.27 -5.66
CA ALA A 107 0.93 1.48 -5.59
C ALA A 107 -0.10 1.38 -4.45
N ILE A 108 -0.76 0.22 -4.32
CA ILE A 108 -1.69 -0.06 -3.22
C ILE A 108 -0.95 -0.04 -1.87
N PHE A 109 0.19 -0.73 -1.78
CA PHE A 109 0.96 -0.81 -0.53
C PHE A 109 1.56 0.54 -0.11
N ASN A 110 1.91 1.43 -1.05
CA ASN A 110 2.39 2.78 -0.71
C ASN A 110 1.27 3.70 -0.22
N ALA A 111 -0.01 3.37 -0.47
CA ALA A 111 -1.16 4.08 0.05
C ALA A 111 -1.62 3.56 1.43
N TYR A 112 -1.09 2.40 1.85
CA TYR A 112 -1.28 1.78 3.17
C TYR A 112 -0.29 2.34 4.18
#